data_AF-A0A8G1W3E8-F1
#
_entry.id   AF-A0A8G1W3E8-F1
#
_cell.length_a   1.000
_cell.length_b   1.000
_cell.length_c   1.000
_cell.angle_alpha   90.00
_cell.angle_beta   90.00
_cell.angle_gamma   90.00
#
_symmetry.space_group_name_H-M   'P 1'
#
loop_
_entity.id
_entity.type
_entity.pdbx_description
1 polymer ?
#
loop_
_entity_poly.entity_id
_entity_poly.type
_entity_poly.pdbx_seq_one_letter_code
_entity_poly.pdbx_strand_id
1 'polypeptide(L)'
;MFTLTVPEGYGAVIAVALGAIPVLGFVHGIVTGSTRKKAQIPYPHTYATVEQCKADPKAEQFNCAQRAHANFLENSSQTMLFTLVAGVKYPQLAAGLGAAWVVLRALFLHGYVYSGKSEGKGRYRGGLFWLVQGALWWLTVFGVAKELF
;
A
#
# COMPACT_ATOMS: atom_id res chain seq x y z
N MET A 1 -23.00 25.67 16.28
CA MET A 1 -21.65 25.08 16.28
C MET A 1 -21.84 23.56 16.28
N PHE A 2 -21.28 22.84 15.30
CA PHE A 2 -21.29 21.38 15.26
C PHE A 2 -19.98 20.86 15.85
N THR A 3 -20.05 19.95 16.81
CA THR A 3 -18.88 19.35 17.45
C THR A 3 -18.88 17.85 17.15
N LEU A 4 -17.88 17.39 16.39
CA LEU A 4 -17.65 15.98 16.15
C LEU A 4 -16.81 15.39 17.29
N THR A 5 -17.41 14.52 18.10
CA THR A 5 -16.69 13.78 19.14
C THR A 5 -16.19 12.46 18.56
N VAL A 6 -14.88 12.20 18.65
CA VAL A 6 -14.25 10.96 18.19
C VAL A 6 -13.97 10.03 19.36
N PRO A 7 -13.93 8.69 19.16
CA PRO A 7 -13.66 7.76 20.26
C PRO A 7 -12.24 7.90 20.80
N GLU A 8 -12.03 7.46 22.03
CA GLU A 8 -10.69 7.37 22.61
C GLU A 8 -9.78 6.48 21.73
N GLY A 9 -8.53 6.92 21.53
CA GLY A 9 -7.56 6.22 20.68
C GLY A 9 -7.68 6.49 19.18
N TYR A 10 -8.62 7.32 18.72
CA TYR A 10 -8.77 7.68 17.30
C TYR A 10 -7.53 8.39 16.72
N GLY A 11 -6.69 8.98 17.56
CA GLY A 11 -5.39 9.53 17.14
C GLY A 11 -4.50 8.49 16.43
N ALA A 12 -4.53 7.23 16.86
CA ALA A 12 -3.78 6.15 16.20
C ALA A 12 -4.35 5.81 14.82
N VAL A 13 -5.68 5.87 14.66
CA VAL A 13 -6.36 5.70 13.37
C VAL A 13 -5.87 6.74 12.37
N ILE A 14 -5.81 8.01 12.78
CA ILE A 14 -5.30 9.12 11.96
C ILE A 14 -3.82 8.93 11.66
N ALA A 15 -3.00 8.59 12.65
CA ALA A 15 -1.56 8.39 12.46
C ALA A 15 -1.26 7.29 11.43
N VAL A 16 -2.05 6.21 11.41
CA VAL A 16 -1.90 5.15 10.42
C VAL A 16 -2.44 5.59 9.06
N ALA A 17 -3.70 6.05 8.99
CA ALA A 17 -4.38 6.35 7.74
C ALA A 17 -3.75 7.55 7.01
N LEU A 18 -3.48 8.64 7.72
CA LEU A 18 -3.00 9.90 7.13
C LEU A 18 -1.51 10.16 7.40
N GLY A 19 -0.84 9.33 8.18
CA GLY A 19 0.61 9.37 8.39
C GLY A 19 1.33 8.22 7.69
N ALA A 20 1.21 7.01 8.23
CA ALA A 20 2.00 5.86 7.79
C ALA A 20 1.73 5.44 6.33
N ILE A 21 0.47 5.42 5.89
CA ILE A 21 0.12 5.06 4.50
C ILE A 21 0.69 6.08 3.50
N PRO A 22 0.48 7.41 3.64
CA PRO A 22 1.12 8.40 2.75
C PRO A 22 2.65 8.34 2.74
N VAL A 23 3.29 8.17 3.91
CA VAL A 23 4.75 8.02 4.01
C VAL A 23 5.22 6.81 3.22
N LEU A 24 4.53 5.67 3.31
CA LEU A 24 4.87 4.50 2.51
C LEU A 24 4.68 4.76 1.01
N GLY A 25 3.64 5.50 0.61
CA GLY A 25 3.46 5.95 -0.78
C GLY A 25 4.64 6.77 -1.29
N PHE A 26 5.15 7.69 -0.47
CA PHE A 26 6.36 8.46 -0.79
C PHE A 26 7.60 7.57 -0.96
N VAL A 27 7.77 6.56 -0.09
CA VAL A 27 8.84 5.55 -0.22
C VAL A 27 8.72 4.78 -1.54
N HIS A 28 7.52 4.35 -1.94
CA HIS A 28 7.28 3.71 -3.24
C HIS A 28 7.72 4.61 -4.40
N GLY A 29 7.43 5.92 -4.33
CA GLY A 29 7.88 6.93 -5.29
C GLY A 29 9.40 7.03 -5.38
N ILE A 30 10.10 7.12 -4.24
CA ILE A 30 11.57 7.16 -4.17
C ILE A 30 12.19 5.90 -4.79
N VAL A 31 11.70 4.71 -4.40
CA VAL A 31 12.24 3.43 -4.89
C VAL A 31 12.05 3.33 -6.40
N THR A 32 10.87 3.70 -6.90
CA THR A 32 10.59 3.74 -8.34
C THR A 32 11.50 4.70 -9.09
N GLY A 33 11.67 5.93 -8.59
CA GLY A 33 12.55 6.93 -9.21
C GLY A 33 14.02 6.50 -9.21
N SER A 34 14.50 5.92 -8.10
CA SER A 34 15.87 5.43 -7.96
C SER A 34 16.16 4.26 -8.91
N THR A 35 15.26 3.26 -8.96
CA THR A 35 15.41 2.11 -9.87
C THR A 35 15.31 2.53 -11.33
N ARG A 36 14.44 3.48 -11.68
CA ARG A 36 14.33 4.06 -13.02
C ARG A 36 15.65 4.66 -13.49
N LYS A 37 16.27 5.48 -12.64
CA LYS A 37 17.55 6.13 -12.93
C LYS A 37 18.64 5.08 -13.18
N LYS A 38 18.67 4.01 -12.39
CA LYS A 38 19.64 2.90 -12.53
C LYS A 38 19.43 2.07 -13.80
N ALA A 39 18.18 1.90 -14.22
CA ALA A 39 17.80 1.20 -15.45
C ALA A 39 17.87 2.07 -16.71
N GLN A 40 18.19 3.36 -16.57
CA GLN A 40 18.29 4.34 -17.66
C GLN A 40 17.03 4.41 -18.55
N ILE A 41 15.85 4.15 -17.99
CA ILE A 41 14.59 4.23 -18.73
C ILE A 41 14.17 5.70 -18.87
N PRO A 42 14.03 6.24 -20.09
CA PRO A 42 13.69 7.65 -20.29
C PRO A 42 12.21 7.93 -20.01
N TYR A 43 11.89 9.17 -19.64
CA TYR A 43 10.50 9.65 -19.64
C TYR A 43 10.04 9.83 -21.10
N PRO A 44 8.76 9.57 -21.44
CA PRO A 44 7.62 9.26 -20.58
C PRO A 44 7.33 7.76 -20.39
N HIS A 45 8.23 6.84 -20.77
CA HIS A 45 7.93 5.40 -20.72
C HIS A 45 7.63 4.89 -19.31
N THR A 46 6.45 4.31 -19.12
CA THR A 46 6.03 3.81 -17.80
C THR A 46 6.84 2.59 -17.36
N TYR A 47 7.19 1.71 -18.30
CA TYR A 47 7.91 0.46 -18.07
C TYR A 47 9.04 0.29 -19.09
N ALA A 48 10.06 -0.48 -18.73
CA ALA A 48 11.02 -1.05 -19.66
C ALA A 48 10.38 -2.14 -20.52
N THR A 49 10.86 -2.32 -21.74
CA THR A 49 10.36 -3.38 -22.64
C THR A 49 10.83 -4.76 -22.19
N VAL A 50 10.23 -5.81 -22.76
CA VAL A 50 10.60 -7.20 -22.45
C VAL A 50 12.05 -7.47 -22.86
N GLU A 51 12.50 -6.91 -23.98
CA GLU A 51 13.87 -7.04 -24.49
C GLU A 51 14.86 -6.37 -23.53
N GLN A 52 14.53 -5.18 -23.03
CA GLN A 52 15.34 -4.47 -22.04
C GLN A 52 15.42 -5.25 -20.72
N CYS A 53 14.32 -5.85 -20.26
CA CYS A 53 14.32 -6.69 -19.06
C CYS A 53 15.17 -7.95 -19.22
N LYS A 54 15.18 -8.56 -20.41
CA LYS A 54 16.05 -9.72 -20.72
C LYS A 54 17.53 -9.34 -20.79
N ALA A 55 17.84 -8.12 -21.24
CA ALA A 55 19.20 -7.63 -21.40
C ALA A 55 19.82 -7.06 -20.11
N ASP A 56 19.01 -6.40 -19.28
CA ASP A 56 19.46 -5.78 -18.03
C ASP A 56 18.52 -6.12 -16.86
N PRO A 57 18.98 -6.87 -15.84
CA PRO A 57 18.21 -7.14 -14.64
C PRO A 57 17.72 -5.88 -13.90
N LYS A 58 18.38 -4.73 -14.07
CA LYS A 58 17.93 -3.46 -13.48
C LYS A 58 16.65 -2.96 -14.14
N ALA A 59 16.45 -3.23 -15.43
CA ALA A 59 15.21 -2.89 -16.13
C ALA A 59 14.02 -3.71 -15.59
N GLU A 60 14.22 -5.00 -15.33
CA GLU A 60 13.21 -5.83 -14.66
C GLU A 60 12.94 -5.33 -13.23
N GLN A 61 14.00 -4.97 -12.48
CA GLN A 61 13.86 -4.39 -11.14
C GLN A 61 13.08 -3.07 -11.15
N PHE A 62 13.27 -2.21 -12.15
CA PHE A 62 12.46 -1.00 -12.32
C PHE A 62 10.99 -1.33 -12.59
N ASN A 63 10.71 -2.28 -13.49
CA ASN A 63 9.34 -2.71 -13.76
C ASN A 63 8.65 -3.27 -12.51
N CYS A 64 9.42 -4.02 -11.70
CA CYS A 64 9.00 -4.52 -10.40
C CYS A 64 8.63 -3.39 -9.42
N ALA A 65 9.48 -2.37 -9.32
CA ALA A 65 9.22 -1.19 -8.48
C ALA A 65 7.97 -0.43 -8.95
N GLN A 66 7.82 -0.24 -10.27
CA GLN A 66 6.65 0.42 -10.81
C GLN A 66 5.36 -0.36 -10.53
N ARG A 67 5.35 -1.68 -10.77
CA ARG A 67 4.14 -2.46 -10.52
C ARG A 67 3.76 -2.44 -9.04
N ALA A 68 4.75 -2.52 -8.14
CA ALA A 68 4.50 -2.39 -6.71
C ALA A 68 3.93 -1.02 -6.33
N HIS A 69 4.42 0.07 -6.93
CA HIS A 69 3.93 1.42 -6.72
C HIS A 69 2.51 1.64 -7.28
N ALA A 70 2.26 1.27 -8.53
CA ALA A 70 0.93 1.34 -9.14
C ALA A 70 -0.10 0.57 -8.30
N ASN A 71 0.23 -0.66 -7.89
CA ASN A 71 -0.66 -1.44 -7.04
C ASN A 71 -0.85 -0.84 -5.64
N PHE A 72 0.13 -0.08 -5.12
CA PHE A 72 -0.05 0.65 -3.88
C PHE A 72 -1.05 1.80 -4.06
N LEU A 73 -0.90 2.59 -5.13
CA LEU A 73 -1.80 3.71 -5.42
C LEU A 73 -3.23 3.25 -5.72
N GLU A 74 -3.41 2.10 -6.37
CA GLU A 74 -4.72 1.45 -6.57
C GLU A 74 -5.45 1.13 -5.25
N ASN A 75 -4.71 0.96 -4.14
CA ASN A 75 -5.26 0.44 -2.89
C ASN A 75 -5.16 1.38 -1.68
N SER A 76 -4.24 2.35 -1.71
CA SER A 76 -3.96 3.21 -0.55
C SER A 76 -5.15 4.09 -0.20
N SER A 77 -5.77 4.76 -1.17
CA SER A 77 -6.91 5.65 -0.95
C SER A 77 -8.08 4.94 -0.29
N GLN A 78 -8.50 3.79 -0.83
CA GLN A 78 -9.58 3.00 -0.25
C GLN A 78 -9.21 2.46 1.14
N THR A 79 -7.97 2.03 1.36
CA THR A 79 -7.53 1.54 2.67
C THR A 79 -7.52 2.64 3.73
N MET A 80 -7.09 3.86 3.37
CA MET A 80 -7.17 5.02 4.25
C MET A 80 -8.63 5.31 4.63
N LEU A 81 -9.55 5.29 3.66
CA LEU A 81 -10.98 5.50 3.91
C LEU A 81 -11.57 4.43 4.83
N PHE A 82 -11.31 3.15 4.55
CA PHE A 82 -11.79 2.07 5.42
C PHE A 82 -11.23 2.17 6.84
N THR A 83 -9.96 2.53 6.98
CA THR A 83 -9.32 2.70 8.29
C THR A 83 -9.98 3.83 9.08
N LEU A 84 -10.21 4.98 8.44
CA LEU A 84 -10.88 6.13 9.07
C LEU A 84 -12.32 5.78 9.48
N VAL A 85 -13.12 5.23 8.56
CA VAL A 85 -14.54 4.92 8.82
C VAL A 85 -14.68 3.81 9.86
N ALA A 86 -13.96 2.70 9.71
CA ALA A 86 -14.00 1.63 10.70
C ALA A 86 -13.51 2.10 12.07
N GLY A 87 -12.53 3.01 12.11
CA GLY A 87 -11.98 3.56 13.33
C GLY A 87 -12.96 4.39 14.15
N VAL A 88 -14.05 4.91 13.56
CA VAL A 88 -15.07 5.69 14.29
C VAL A 88 -15.76 4.81 15.34
N LYS A 89 -15.89 3.51 15.06
CA LYS A 89 -16.50 2.54 15.98
C LYS A 89 -15.48 1.59 16.61
N TYR A 90 -14.44 1.21 15.86
CA TYR A 90 -13.44 0.23 16.27
C TYR A 90 -12.02 0.80 16.18
N PRO A 91 -11.68 1.85 16.94
CA PRO A 91 -10.44 2.61 16.74
C PRO A 91 -9.17 1.76 16.85
N GLN A 92 -9.07 0.91 17.87
CA GLN A 92 -7.89 0.06 18.08
C GLN A 92 -7.75 -1.01 16.99
N LEU A 93 -8.85 -1.67 16.61
CA LEU A 93 -8.84 -2.71 15.60
C LEU A 93 -8.54 -2.15 14.20
N ALA A 94 -9.15 -1.01 13.85
CA ALA A 94 -8.90 -0.33 12.58
C ALA A 94 -7.44 0.14 12.48
N ALA A 95 -6.90 0.75 13.54
CA ALA A 95 -5.49 1.15 13.59
C ALA A 95 -4.55 -0.06 13.47
N GLY A 96 -4.84 -1.16 14.18
CA GLY A 96 -4.05 -2.39 14.12
C GLY A 96 -4.05 -3.02 12.73
N LEU A 97 -5.22 -3.15 12.09
CA LEU A 97 -5.33 -3.67 10.72
C LEU A 97 -4.65 -2.74 9.70
N GLY A 98 -4.81 -1.43 9.83
CA GLY A 98 -4.13 -0.46 8.96
C GLY A 98 -2.60 -0.53 9.11
N ALA A 99 -2.09 -0.66 10.34
CA ALA A 99 -0.66 -0.83 10.59
C ALA A 99 -0.13 -2.15 10.01
N ALA A 100 -0.86 -3.24 10.21
CA ALA A 100 -0.53 -4.53 9.60
C ALA A 100 -0.51 -4.45 8.07
N TRP A 101 -1.47 -3.73 7.47
CA TRP A 101 -1.48 -3.47 6.03
C TRP A 101 -0.23 -2.71 5.59
N VAL A 102 0.18 -1.64 6.28
CA VAL A 102 1.42 -0.89 5.97
C VAL A 102 2.65 -1.81 5.99
N VAL A 103 2.80 -2.64 7.03
CA VAL A 103 3.93 -3.59 7.13
C VAL A 103 3.92 -4.58 5.96
N LEU A 104 2.78 -5.18 5.66
CA LEU A 104 2.64 -6.13 4.56
C LEU A 104 2.91 -5.47 3.20
N ARG A 105 2.51 -4.21 3.00
CA ARG A 105 2.82 -3.43 1.80
C ARG A 105 4.30 -3.10 1.67
N ALA A 106 4.99 -2.80 2.78
CA ALA A 106 6.44 -2.64 2.78
C ALA A 106 7.16 -3.95 2.41
N LEU A 107 6.70 -5.10 2.95
CA LEU A 107 7.21 -6.42 2.57
C LEU A 107 6.90 -6.78 1.12
N PHE A 108 5.74 -6.38 0.61
CA PHE A 108 5.35 -6.56 -0.79
C PHE A 108 6.28 -5.77 -1.72
N LEU A 109 6.52 -4.48 -1.44
CA LEU A 109 7.46 -3.64 -2.19
C LEU A 109 8.86 -4.25 -2.16
N HIS A 110 9.38 -4.55 -0.97
CA HIS A 110 10.71 -5.10 -0.81
C HIS A 110 10.85 -6.44 -1.54
N GLY A 111 9.86 -7.31 -1.41
CA GLY A 111 9.80 -8.59 -2.10
C GLY A 111 9.81 -8.43 -3.61
N TYR A 112 8.98 -7.53 -4.15
CA TYR A 112 8.91 -7.28 -5.59
C TYR A 112 10.26 -6.77 -6.14
N VAL A 113 10.90 -5.83 -5.45
CA VAL A 113 12.06 -5.09 -5.99
C VAL A 113 13.41 -5.79 -5.71
N TYR A 114 13.56 -6.44 -4.56
CA TYR A 114 14.88 -6.88 -4.08
C TYR A 114 15.05 -8.38 -3.92
N SER A 115 13.99 -9.19 -4.12
CA SER A 115 14.10 -10.64 -3.91
C SER A 115 14.83 -11.40 -5.01
N GLY A 116 14.95 -10.81 -6.22
CA GLY A 116 15.51 -11.48 -7.39
C GLY A 116 14.69 -12.69 -7.89
N LYS A 117 13.48 -12.93 -7.34
CA LYS A 117 12.63 -14.03 -7.78
C LYS A 117 12.03 -13.71 -9.14
N SER A 118 12.09 -14.67 -10.06
CA SER A 118 11.54 -14.55 -11.41
C SER A 118 10.06 -14.15 -11.41
N GLU A 119 9.64 -13.43 -12.45
CA GLU A 119 8.25 -13.04 -12.69
C GLU A 119 7.64 -12.21 -11.54
N GLY A 120 8.49 -11.55 -10.74
CA GLY A 120 8.05 -10.78 -9.57
C GLY A 120 7.45 -11.64 -8.46
N LYS A 121 7.73 -12.95 -8.39
CA LYS A 121 7.19 -13.86 -7.35
C LYS A 121 7.62 -13.47 -5.93
N GLY A 122 8.60 -12.58 -5.78
CA GLY A 122 8.95 -11.96 -4.51
C GLY A 122 7.79 -11.21 -3.83
N ARG A 123 6.82 -10.75 -4.61
CA ARG A 123 5.63 -10.03 -4.15
C ARG A 123 4.84 -10.80 -3.09
N TYR A 124 4.87 -12.13 -3.12
CA TYR A 124 4.13 -12.97 -2.17
C TYR A 124 4.58 -12.80 -0.72
N ARG A 125 5.78 -12.25 -0.46
CA ARG A 125 6.25 -11.91 0.90
C ARG A 125 5.29 -10.97 1.65
N GLY A 126 4.58 -10.12 0.92
CA GLY A 126 3.57 -9.21 1.49
C GLY A 126 2.15 -9.50 1.04
N GLY A 127 1.90 -10.60 0.32
CA GLY A 127 0.61 -10.88 -0.34
C GLY A 127 -0.59 -10.95 0.59
N LEU A 128 -0.36 -11.19 1.88
CA LEU A 128 -1.38 -11.21 2.93
C LEU A 128 -2.09 -9.84 3.11
N PHE A 129 -1.54 -8.75 2.55
CA PHE A 129 -2.17 -7.42 2.62
C PHE A 129 -3.62 -7.45 2.10
N TRP A 130 -3.94 -8.29 1.12
CA TRP A 130 -5.29 -8.44 0.59
C TRP A 130 -6.29 -8.93 1.64
N LEU A 131 -5.90 -9.87 2.51
CA LEU A 131 -6.78 -10.35 3.57
C LEU A 131 -7.00 -9.28 4.64
N VAL A 132 -5.95 -8.55 5.00
CA VAL A 132 -6.04 -7.44 5.97
C VAL A 132 -6.90 -6.30 5.42
N GLN A 133 -6.76 -5.98 4.14
CA GLN A 133 -7.58 -4.97 3.47
C GLN A 133 -9.04 -5.42 3.36
N GLY A 134 -9.29 -6.69 3.05
CA GLY A 134 -10.62 -7.28 3.06
C GLY A 134 -11.27 -7.24 4.45
N ALA A 135 -10.49 -7.46 5.51
CA ALA A 135 -10.97 -7.32 6.88
C ALA A 135 -11.37 -5.87 7.23
N LEU A 136 -10.59 -4.87 6.79
CA LEU A 136 -10.94 -3.45 6.96
C LEU A 136 -12.21 -3.08 6.19
N TRP A 137 -12.34 -3.55 4.96
CA TRP A 137 -13.54 -3.36 4.16
C TRP A 137 -14.77 -4.00 4.83
N TRP A 138 -14.64 -5.23 5.29
CA TRP A 138 -15.70 -5.94 6.03
C TRP A 138 -16.11 -5.19 7.31
N LEU A 139 -15.12 -4.74 8.09
CA LEU A 139 -15.35 -3.99 9.33
C LEU A 139 -16.09 -2.67 9.05
N THR A 140 -15.81 -2.04 7.91
CA THR A 140 -16.50 -0.82 7.46
C THR A 140 -17.95 -1.11 7.09
N VAL A 141 -18.20 -2.06 6.17
CA VAL A 141 -19.55 -2.32 5.63
C VAL A 141 -20.45 -2.98 6.66
N PHE A 142 -19.99 -4.06 7.30
CA PHE A 142 -20.83 -4.87 8.18
C PHE A 142 -20.69 -4.49 9.65
N GLY A 143 -19.57 -3.88 10.03
CA GLY A 143 -19.34 -3.45 11.41
C GLY A 143 -19.86 -2.04 11.71
N VAL A 144 -19.79 -1.12 10.73
CA VAL A 144 -20.24 0.28 10.88
C VAL A 144 -21.51 0.52 10.07
N ALA A 145 -21.50 0.35 8.75
CA ALA A 145 -22.60 0.79 7.91
C ALA A 145 -23.91 0.00 8.14
N LYS A 146 -23.83 -1.29 8.52
CA LYS A 146 -25.00 -2.12 8.82
C LYS A 146 -25.93 -1.52 9.89
N GLU A 147 -25.41 -0.75 10.84
CA GLU A 147 -26.23 -0.14 11.90
C GLU A 147 -26.84 1.21 11.51
N LEU A 148 -26.52 1.69 10.31
CA LEU A 148 -27.05 2.95 9.78
C LEU A 148 -28.28 2.74 8.88
N PHE A 149 -28.68 1.49 8.66
CA PHE A 149 -29.88 1.07 7.93
C PHE A 149 -30.82 0.33 8.88
#